data_AF-A0A842TPC6-F1
#
_entry.id   AF-A0A842TPC6-F1
#
_cell.length_a   1.000
_cell.length_b   1.000
_cell.length_c   1.000
_cell.angle_alpha   90.00
_cell.angle_beta   90.00
_cell.angle_gamma   90.00
#
_symmetry.space_group_name_H-M   'P 1'
#
loop_
_entity.id
_entity.type
_entity.pdbx_description
1 polymer ?
#
loop_
_entity_poly.entity_id
_entity_poly.type
_entity_poly.pdbx_seq_one_letter_code
_entity_poly.pdbx_strand_id
1 'polypeptide(L)'
;MTEIYRLLMPLEFSAAYHDFYSELKLYESTTRALVFVMFSGQFKVFDGDYHALRDSSGSYFNSEANIWYHIKITFDCASNTFHVWINGKQAYIGSNPNLQFENSV
;
A
#
# COMPACT_ATOMS: atom_id res chain seq x y z
N MET A 1 0.66 -13.86 -13.70
CA MET A 1 2.07 -13.76 -13.27
C MET A 1 2.11 -12.67 -12.22
N THR A 2 2.69 -12.90 -11.05
CA THR A 2 2.57 -11.99 -9.89
C THR A 2 3.92 -11.34 -9.61
N GLU A 3 4.02 -10.03 -9.76
CA GLU A 3 5.18 -9.28 -9.27
C GLU A 3 5.03 -9.00 -7.77
N ILE A 4 6.09 -9.26 -7.01
CA ILE A 4 6.12 -9.10 -5.55
C ILE A 4 7.18 -8.07 -5.20
N TYR A 5 6.74 -6.88 -4.79
CA TYR A 5 7.61 -5.86 -4.22
C TYR A 5 7.65 -6.05 -2.69
N ARG A 6 8.85 -6.24 -2.13
CA ARG A 6 9.06 -6.34 -0.67
C ARG A 6 9.76 -5.09 -0.18
N LEU A 7 9.09 -4.34 0.69
CA LEU A 7 9.66 -3.17 1.35
C LEU A 7 9.95 -3.56 2.81
N LEU A 8 11.22 -3.57 3.18
CA LEU A 8 11.70 -3.75 4.56
C LEU A 8 12.29 -2.42 5.00
N MET A 9 11.72 -1.79 6.04
CA MET A 9 12.14 -0.45 6.44
C MET A 9 12.25 -0.33 7.97
N PRO A 10 13.40 0.12 8.51
CA PRO A 10 13.50 0.56 9.89
C PRO A 10 12.66 1.80 10.13
N LEU A 11 11.68 1.67 11.01
CA LEU A 11 10.97 2.80 11.59
C LEU A 11 11.68 3.18 12.90
N GLU A 12 12.66 4.08 12.83
CA GLU A 12 13.11 4.81 14.02
C GLU A 12 12.29 6.09 14.14
N PHE A 13 11.26 6.13 15.00
CA PHE A 13 10.45 7.35 15.17
C PHE A 13 10.04 7.66 16.62
N SER A 14 10.42 8.87 17.04
CA SER A 14 9.99 9.56 18.27
C SER A 14 8.63 10.21 18.05
N ALA A 15 7.78 10.16 19.08
CA ALA A 15 6.36 10.52 19.07
C ALA A 15 6.09 11.99 18.71
N ALA A 16 5.76 12.25 17.45
CA ALA A 16 4.85 13.31 17.01
C ALA A 16 4.39 12.95 15.60
N TYR A 17 3.18 13.34 15.23
CA TYR A 17 2.55 13.08 13.93
C TYR A 17 3.50 13.37 12.76
N HIS A 18 3.97 12.31 12.09
CA HIS A 18 4.72 12.42 10.85
C HIS A 18 4.16 11.45 9.82
N ASP A 19 3.70 12.03 8.72
CA ASP A 19 3.13 11.30 7.59
C ASP A 19 4.27 10.71 6.76
N PHE A 20 4.23 9.40 6.54
CA PHE A 20 5.14 8.71 5.62
C PHE A 20 4.47 8.54 4.27
N TYR A 21 5.22 8.74 3.18
CA TYR A 21 4.75 8.52 1.81
C TYR A 21 5.78 7.68 1.06
N SER A 22 5.35 6.55 0.51
CA SER A 22 6.10 5.85 -0.54
C SER A 22 5.30 5.87 -1.83
N GLU A 23 5.87 6.43 -2.88
CA GLU A 23 5.28 6.51 -4.22
C GLU A 23 5.79 5.35 -5.08
N LEU A 24 4.88 4.53 -5.60
CA LEU A 24 5.18 3.63 -6.70
C LEU A 24 4.66 4.25 -7.99
N LYS A 25 5.59 4.73 -8.83
CA LYS A 25 5.27 5.21 -10.17
C LYS A 25 5.04 4.02 -11.08
N LEU A 26 3.83 3.92 -11.60
CA LEU A 26 3.50 3.00 -12.69
C LEU A 26 3.92 3.73 -13.97
N TYR A 27 4.73 3.10 -14.83
CA TYR A 27 5.18 3.46 -16.20
C TYR A 27 5.51 4.93 -16.58
N GLU A 28 6.48 5.12 -17.50
CA GLU A 28 6.98 6.46 -17.90
C GLU A 28 5.96 7.36 -18.61
N SER A 29 4.83 6.81 -19.09
CA SER A 29 3.74 7.54 -19.74
C SER A 29 2.48 7.68 -18.88
N THR A 30 2.47 7.15 -17.67
CA THR A 30 1.31 7.19 -16.76
C THR A 30 1.50 8.24 -15.67
N THR A 31 0.53 9.14 -15.54
CA THR A 31 0.48 10.21 -14.52
C THR A 31 -0.01 9.71 -13.15
N ARG A 32 0.03 8.39 -12.89
CA ARG A 32 -0.66 7.77 -11.77
C ARG A 32 0.31 6.97 -10.91
N ALA A 33 0.25 7.21 -9.61
CA ALA A 33 1.04 6.52 -8.61
C ALA A 33 0.12 5.85 -7.59
N LEU A 34 0.54 4.66 -7.13
CA LEU A 34 -0.02 4.09 -5.92
C LEU A 34 0.80 4.60 -4.74
N VAL A 35 0.16 5.28 -3.80
CA VAL A 35 0.84 5.87 -2.64
C VAL A 35 0.41 5.13 -1.38
N PHE A 36 1.40 4.63 -0.63
CA PHE A 36 1.16 4.10 0.70
C PHE A 36 1.49 5.16 1.73
N VAL A 37 0.53 5.40 2.61
CA VAL A 37 0.66 6.45 3.62
C VAL A 37 0.31 5.95 5.01
N MET A 38 0.96 6.53 6.00
CA MET A 38 0.51 6.48 7.38
C MET A 38 0.06 7.89 7.75
N PHE A 39 -1.21 8.04 8.14
CA PHE A 39 -1.78 9.32 8.53
C PHE A 39 -2.63 9.14 9.79
N SER A 40 -2.37 9.94 10.82
CA SER A 40 -3.09 9.89 12.10
C SER A 40 -3.14 8.49 12.73
N GLY A 41 -2.03 7.74 12.67
CA GLY A 41 -1.93 6.41 13.26
C GLY A 41 -2.62 5.29 12.46
N GLN A 42 -3.00 5.53 11.20
CA GLN A 42 -3.64 4.54 10.36
C GLN A 42 -2.88 4.34 9.05
N PHE A 43 -2.74 3.09 8.64
CA PHE A 43 -2.26 2.78 7.30
C PHE A 43 -3.36 3.02 6.26
N LYS A 44 -2.99 3.67 5.15
CA LYS A 44 -3.87 3.93 4.02
C LYS A 44 -3.14 3.70 2.70
N VAL A 45 -3.91 3.46 1.66
CA VAL A 45 -3.44 3.48 0.28
C VAL A 45 -4.22 4.54 -0.49
N PHE A 46 -3.54 5.24 -1.40
CA PHE A 46 -4.15 6.17 -2.34
C PHE A 46 -3.96 5.65 -3.76
N ASP A 47 -5.08 5.43 -4.46
CA ASP A 47 -5.11 4.96 -5.85
C ASP A 47 -5.83 5.95 -6.80
N GLY A 48 -6.15 7.13 -6.28
CA GLY A 48 -7.12 8.09 -6.85
C GLY A 48 -8.06 8.60 -5.76
N ASP A 49 -8.34 7.75 -4.76
CA ASP A 49 -9.02 8.06 -3.51
C ASP A 49 -8.26 7.47 -2.30
N TYR A 50 -8.52 7.98 -1.09
CA TYR A 50 -7.91 7.45 0.13
C TYR A 50 -8.70 6.25 0.67
N HIS A 51 -8.02 5.11 0.81
CA HIS A 51 -8.58 3.89 1.36
C HIS A 51 -7.86 3.49 2.65
N ALA A 52 -8.60 3.42 3.75
CA ALA A 52 -8.09 2.90 5.01
C ALA A 52 -7.89 1.39 4.93
N LEU A 53 -6.73 0.91 5.37
CA LEU A 53 -6.42 -0.52 5.36
C LEU A 53 -7.07 -1.22 6.56
N ARG A 54 -7.75 -2.34 6.31
CA ARG A 54 -8.52 -3.08 7.31
C ARG A 54 -8.22 -4.57 7.22
N ASP A 55 -8.18 -5.26 8.36
CA ASP A 55 -8.09 -6.70 8.34
C ASP A 55 -9.39 -7.37 7.87
N SER A 56 -9.38 -8.70 7.77
CA SER A 56 -10.55 -9.48 7.34
C SER A 56 -11.75 -9.39 8.30
N SER A 57 -11.58 -8.83 9.52
CA SER A 57 -12.67 -8.55 10.46
C SER A 57 -13.29 -7.16 10.27
N GLY A 58 -12.71 -6.33 9.39
CA GLY A 58 -13.12 -4.95 9.16
C GLY A 58 -12.47 -3.93 10.12
N SER A 59 -11.59 -4.39 11.00
CA SER A 59 -10.85 -3.57 11.95
C SER A 59 -9.70 -2.84 11.24
N TYR A 60 -9.48 -1.57 11.57
CA TYR A 60 -8.39 -0.79 10.97
C TYR A 60 -7.01 -1.33 11.38
N PHE A 61 -6.08 -1.33 10.42
CA PHE A 61 -4.66 -1.45 10.75
C PHE A 61 -4.15 -0.11 11.26
N ASN A 62 -4.02 -0.01 12.58
CA ASN A 62 -3.39 1.13 13.23
C ASN A 62 -1.87 0.93 13.31
N SER A 63 -1.12 2.01 13.14
CA SER A 63 0.32 2.03 13.38
C SER A 63 0.60 2.35 14.84
N GLU A 64 1.60 1.65 15.39
CA GLU A 64 2.13 1.85 16.74
C GLU A 64 3.60 2.27 16.63
N ALA A 65 4.03 3.14 17.53
CA ALA A 65 5.41 3.60 17.56
C ALA A 65 6.36 2.44 17.93
N ASN A 66 7.56 2.46 17.36
CA ASN A 66 8.62 1.46 17.59
C ASN A 66 8.24 0.01 17.21
N ILE A 67 7.24 -0.16 16.33
CA ILE A 67 6.86 -1.46 15.77
C ILE A 67 7.30 -1.54 14.30
N TRP A 68 7.87 -2.68 13.94
CA TRP A 68 8.21 -3.01 12.57
C TRP A 68 7.02 -3.64 11.85
N TYR A 69 6.72 -3.11 10.66
CA TYR A 69 5.63 -3.61 9.82
C TYR A 69 6.16 -4.17 8.50
N HIS A 70 5.68 -5.37 8.15
CA HIS A 70 5.97 -5.98 6.86
C HIS A 70 4.84 -5.66 5.90
N ILE A 71 5.13 -4.81 4.91
CA ILE A 71 4.16 -4.41 3.88
C ILE A 71 4.49 -5.17 2.60
N LYS A 72 3.47 -5.81 2.03
CA LYS A 72 3.54 -6.47 0.72
C LYS A 72 2.44 -5.92 -0.15
N ILE A 73 2.77 -5.67 -1.42
CA ILE A 73 1.82 -5.28 -2.44
C ILE A 73 2.05 -6.22 -3.63
N THR A 74 0.95 -6.72 -4.19
CA THR A 74 1.01 -7.51 -5.43
C THR A 74 0.01 -6.98 -6.43
N PHE A 75 0.42 -7.00 -7.68
CA PHE A 75 -0.39 -6.56 -8.81
C PHE A 75 -0.86 -7.79 -9.60
N ASP A 76 -2.11 -7.76 -10.03
CA ASP A 76 -2.67 -8.70 -10.99
C ASP A 76 -3.10 -7.94 -12.24
N CYS A 77 -2.29 -8.08 -13.29
CA CYS A 77 -2.52 -7.44 -14.59
C CYS A 77 -3.70 -8.06 -15.35
N ALA A 78 -4.12 -9.28 -15.02
CA ALA A 78 -5.23 -9.94 -15.72
C ALA A 78 -6.60 -9.42 -15.26
N SER A 79 -6.75 -9.25 -13.94
CA SER A 79 -7.96 -8.66 -13.35
C SER A 79 -7.85 -7.14 -13.15
N ASN A 80 -6.68 -6.56 -13.43
CA ASN A 80 -6.36 -5.15 -13.18
C ASN A 80 -6.64 -4.74 -11.72
N THR A 81 -6.21 -5.57 -10.78
CA THR A 81 -6.38 -5.38 -9.34
C THR A 81 -5.05 -5.39 -8.61
N PHE A 82 -5.02 -4.80 -7.43
CA PHE A 82 -3.88 -4.92 -6.53
C PHE A 82 -4.33 -5.32 -5.13
N HIS A 83 -3.43 -5.98 -4.41
CA HIS A 83 -3.69 -6.45 -3.07
C HIS A 83 -2.61 -5.92 -2.15
N VAL A 84 -3.01 -5.56 -0.93
CA VAL A 84 -2.11 -5.03 0.10
C VAL A 84 -2.15 -5.97 1.29
N TRP A 85 -0.99 -6.26 1.88
CA TRP A 85 -0.88 -7.01 3.12
C TRP A 85 0.00 -6.26 4.13
N ILE A 86 -0.41 -6.31 5.40
CA ILE A 86 0.38 -5.84 6.55
C ILE A 86 0.61 -7.03 7.47
N ASN A 87 1.87 -7.29 7.82
CA ASN A 87 2.27 -8.40 8.69
C ASN A 87 1.69 -9.76 8.22
N GLY A 88 1.65 -9.95 6.90
CA GLY A 88 1.13 -11.16 6.25
C GLY A 88 -0.39 -11.26 6.15
N LYS A 89 -1.15 -10.36 6.77
CA LYS A 89 -2.63 -10.33 6.69
C LYS A 89 -3.10 -9.42 5.57
N GLN A 90 -4.08 -9.87 4.77
CA GLN A 90 -4.63 -9.05 3.68
C GLN A 90 -5.39 -7.86 4.27
N ALA A 91 -5.03 -6.67 3.79
CA ALA A 91 -5.46 -5.40 4.34
C ALA A 91 -6.35 -4.59 3.37
N TYR A 92 -6.23 -4.85 2.07
CA TYR A 92 -7.04 -4.21 1.03
C TYR A 92 -6.96 -4.97 -0.30
N ILE A 93 -8.03 -4.89 -1.08
CA ILE A 93 -8.07 -5.23 -2.50
C ILE A 93 -8.56 -3.98 -3.23
N GLY A 94 -7.72 -3.43 -4.10
CA GLY A 94 -8.07 -2.28 -4.93
C GLY A 94 -8.33 -2.69 -6.36
N SER A 95 -9.31 -2.04 -6.98
CA SER A 95 -9.76 -2.31 -8.35
C SER A 95 -10.05 -1.01 -9.11
N ASN A 96 -9.26 0.04 -8.87
CA ASN A 96 -9.50 1.34 -9.49
C ASN A 96 -9.34 1.23 -11.02
N PRO A 97 -10.40 1.42 -11.84
CA PRO A 97 -10.35 1.21 -13.29
C PRO A 97 -9.41 2.19 -14.00
N ASN A 98 -9.03 3.26 -13.30
CA ASN A 98 -8.09 4.26 -13.75
C ASN A 98 -6.63 3.85 -13.57
N LEU A 99 -6.33 2.84 -12.76
CA LEU A 99 -5.00 2.24 -12.72
C LEU A 99 -4.96 1.11 -13.73
N GLN A 100 -3.88 0.99 -14.49
CA GLN A 100 -3.63 -0.12 -15.40
C GLN A 100 -2.28 -0.71 -15.02
N PHE A 101 -2.25 -2.03 -14.78
CA PHE A 101 -1.02 -2.74 -14.45
C PHE A 101 -0.54 -3.54 -15.65
N GLU A 102 0.69 -3.33 -16.04
CA GLU A 102 1.34 -4.01 -17.16
C GLU A 102 2.66 -4.61 -16.69
N ASN A 103 3.05 -5.75 -17.26
CA ASN A 103 4.38 -6.30 -17.01
C ASN A 103 5.39 -5.50 -17.84
N SER A 104 6.52 -5.11 -17.24
CA SER A 104 7.63 -4.60 -18.05
C SER A 104 8.23 -5.76 -18.85
N VAL A 105 8.33 -5.57 -20.17
CA VAL A 105 8.94 -6.54 -21.10
C VAL A 105 10.44 -6.62 -20.90
#